data_AF-A0AAN7IKN0-F1
#
_entry.id   AF-A0AAN7IKN0-F1
#
_cell.length_a   1.000
_cell.length_b   1.000
_cell.length_c   1.000
_cell.angle_alpha   90.00
_cell.angle_beta   90.00
_cell.angle_gamma   90.00
#
_symmetry.space_group_name_H-M   'P 1'
#
loop_
_entity.id
_entity.type
_entity.pdbx_description
1 polymer ?
#
loop_
_entity_poly.entity_id
_entity_poly.type
_entity_poly.pdbx_seq_one_letter_code
_entity_poly.pdbx_strand_id
1 'polypeptide(L)'
;MPTFRRIIRNQSTEQFSGLPYIYALLNCLLCMWYGTPLISSDNVLVTTVNSIGAVFQLIYTILFIVYAEKVKKLRMLGLLLAVFVLFAIVVAGSLQMIDHTMRWIFVGSLSGASLVSMFASPLFIINLVIRTKSVEFMPFYLSLSTFLMSSCFFLYGLFNYDPFIYVPNGMGTILGIVQLVLYFYYSNRSREDSREPLIVSYG
;
A
#
# COMPACT_ATOMS: atom_id res chain seq x y z
N MET A 1 4.46 13.40 5.51
CA MET A 1 3.92 14.23 4.40
C MET A 1 4.92 15.28 3.85
N PRO A 2 6.14 14.91 3.40
CA PRO A 2 7.01 15.86 2.69
C PRO A 2 6.62 16.04 1.21
N THR A 3 6.18 14.97 0.54
CA THR A 3 5.83 14.99 -0.90
C THR A 3 4.63 15.88 -1.21
N PHE A 4 3.51 15.74 -0.48
CA PHE A 4 2.35 16.60 -0.68
C PHE A 4 2.62 18.06 -0.33
N ARG A 5 3.43 18.33 0.71
CA ARG A 5 3.86 19.69 1.05
C ARG A 5 4.66 20.31 -0.08
N ARG A 6 5.48 19.53 -0.79
CA ARG A 6 6.22 19.97 -1.99
C ARG A 6 5.29 20.21 -3.18
N ILE A 7 4.32 19.33 -3.44
CA ILE A 7 3.33 19.50 -4.52
C ILE A 7 2.51 20.77 -4.31
N ILE A 8 2.02 21.00 -3.09
CA ILE A 8 1.23 22.20 -2.75
C ILE A 8 2.11 23.46 -2.86
N ARG A 9 3.34 23.41 -2.34
CA ARG A 9 4.28 24.55 -2.37
C ARG A 9 4.69 24.91 -3.79
N ASN A 10 4.98 23.91 -4.62
CA ASN A 10 5.49 24.10 -5.98
C ASN A 10 4.36 24.17 -7.02
N GLN A 11 3.10 24.01 -6.60
CA GLN A 11 1.89 23.93 -7.46
C GLN A 11 2.05 23.00 -8.67
N SER A 12 2.87 21.96 -8.56
CA SER A 12 3.19 21.04 -9.63
C SER A 12 3.45 19.65 -9.08
N THR A 13 2.96 18.64 -9.80
CA THR A 13 3.23 17.23 -9.51
C THR A 13 4.64 16.80 -9.92
N GLU A 14 5.44 17.68 -10.54
CA GLU A 14 6.80 17.39 -11.04
C GLU A 14 6.84 16.04 -11.82
N GLN A 15 7.76 15.13 -11.46
CA GLN A 15 7.87 13.78 -12.02
C GLN A 15 7.11 12.71 -11.20
N PHE A 16 6.34 13.09 -10.17
CA PHE A 16 5.62 12.11 -9.36
C PHE A 16 4.50 11.44 -10.18
N SER A 17 4.41 10.12 -10.07
CA SER A 17 3.33 9.32 -10.65
C SER A 17 2.14 9.28 -9.70
N GLY A 18 0.94 9.56 -10.21
CA GLY A 18 -0.30 9.44 -9.45
C GLY A 18 -0.84 8.01 -9.36
N LEU A 19 -0.28 7.08 -10.12
CA LEU A 19 -0.74 5.68 -10.19
C LEU A 19 -0.78 4.96 -8.84
N PRO A 20 0.19 5.12 -7.92
CA PRO A 20 0.14 4.48 -6.61
C PRO A 20 -1.11 4.85 -5.80
N TYR A 21 -1.61 6.09 -5.92
CA TYR A 21 -2.83 6.53 -5.23
C TYR A 21 -4.07 5.85 -5.80
N ILE A 22 -4.12 5.68 -7.13
CA ILE A 22 -5.21 5.00 -7.83
C ILE A 22 -5.27 3.51 -7.47
N TYR A 23 -4.12 2.82 -7.48
CA TYR A 23 -4.06 1.40 -7.13
C TYR A 23 -4.38 1.18 -5.64
N ALA A 24 -3.87 2.04 -4.77
CA ALA A 24 -4.19 1.98 -3.34
C ALA A 24 -5.68 2.26 -3.08
N LEU A 25 -6.30 3.19 -3.82
CA LEU A 25 -7.74 3.46 -3.72
C LEU A 25 -8.55 2.21 -4.13
N LEU A 26 -8.22 1.59 -5.27
CA LEU A 26 -8.90 0.38 -5.72
C LEU A 26 -8.77 -0.75 -4.69
N ASN A 27 -7.56 -0.97 -4.14
CA ASN A 27 -7.35 -1.95 -3.09
C ASN A 27 -8.21 -1.67 -1.85
N CYS A 28 -8.20 -0.41 -1.36
CA CYS A 28 -9.01 -0.03 -0.22
C CYS A 28 -10.51 -0.26 -0.48
N LEU A 29 -11.02 0.07 -1.67
CA LEU A 29 -12.42 -0.16 -2.01
C LEU A 29 -12.78 -1.67 -2.03
N LEU A 30 -11.93 -2.51 -2.64
CA LEU A 30 -12.14 -3.96 -2.70
C LEU A 30 -12.09 -4.59 -1.30
N CYS A 31 -11.07 -4.27 -0.49
CA CYS A 31 -10.96 -4.75 0.89
C CYS A 31 -12.09 -4.22 1.78
N MET A 32 -12.54 -2.97 1.56
CA MET A 32 -13.67 -2.39 2.27
C MET A 32 -14.96 -3.17 1.99
N TRP A 33 -15.23 -3.48 0.72
CA TRP A 33 -16.41 -4.26 0.31
C TRP A 33 -16.36 -5.68 0.86
N TYR A 34 -15.21 -6.32 0.77
CA TYR A 34 -14.97 -7.64 1.33
C TYR A 34 -15.25 -7.72 2.85
N GLY A 35 -14.86 -6.71 3.62
CA GLY A 35 -15.12 -6.69 5.07
C GLY A 35 -16.57 -6.44 5.46
N THR A 36 -17.46 -6.09 4.50
CA THR A 36 -18.85 -5.77 4.84
C THR A 36 -19.59 -7.03 5.31
N PRO A 37 -20.59 -6.91 6.20
CA PRO A 37 -21.38 -8.05 6.66
C PRO A 37 -22.11 -8.81 5.53
N LEU A 38 -22.25 -8.18 4.36
CA LEU A 38 -22.82 -8.81 3.17
C LEU A 38 -21.87 -9.85 2.57
N ILE A 39 -20.55 -9.68 2.72
CA ILE A 39 -19.54 -10.57 2.15
C ILE A 39 -18.91 -11.44 3.25
N SER A 40 -18.50 -10.83 4.36
CA SER A 40 -17.96 -11.53 5.52
C SER A 40 -18.52 -10.95 6.82
N SER A 41 -19.13 -11.82 7.63
CA SER A 41 -19.87 -11.44 8.84
C SER A 41 -18.97 -10.87 9.94
N ASP A 42 -17.74 -11.38 10.08
CA ASP A 42 -16.87 -11.10 11.24
C ASP A 42 -15.75 -10.10 10.93
N ASN A 43 -15.71 -9.58 9.70
CA ASN A 43 -14.61 -8.78 9.17
C ASN A 43 -14.86 -7.26 9.14
N VAL A 44 -15.77 -6.75 9.98
CA VAL A 44 -16.15 -5.33 10.01
C VAL A 44 -14.96 -4.40 10.27
N LEU A 45 -13.95 -4.86 11.03
CA LEU A 45 -12.72 -4.10 11.25
C LEU A 45 -11.96 -3.83 9.95
N VAL A 46 -12.00 -4.76 9.00
CA VAL A 46 -11.40 -4.59 7.66
C VAL A 46 -12.13 -3.49 6.90
N THR A 47 -13.47 -3.42 7.00
CA THR A 47 -14.24 -2.33 6.40
C THR A 47 -13.86 -0.98 6.96
N THR A 48 -13.75 -0.83 8.29
CA THR A 48 -13.47 0.47 8.91
C THR A 48 -12.10 1.01 8.51
N VAL A 49 -11.04 0.20 8.60
CA VAL A 49 -9.68 0.66 8.26
C VAL A 49 -9.55 0.99 6.77
N ASN A 50 -10.19 0.19 5.90
CA ASN A 50 -10.12 0.42 4.46
C ASN A 50 -11.02 1.56 4.00
N SER A 51 -12.12 1.85 4.71
CA SER A 51 -12.92 3.06 4.48
C SER A 51 -12.10 4.32 4.76
N ILE A 52 -11.40 4.35 5.90
CA ILE A 52 -10.49 5.45 6.25
C ILE A 52 -9.37 5.55 5.20
N GLY A 53 -8.76 4.43 4.83
CA GLY A 53 -7.75 4.36 3.77
C GLY A 53 -8.26 4.92 2.43
N ALA A 54 -9.46 4.54 2.01
CA ALA A 54 -10.08 5.01 0.78
C ALA A 54 -10.29 6.54 0.80
N VAL A 55 -10.73 7.10 1.93
CA VAL A 55 -10.86 8.56 2.09
C VAL A 55 -9.50 9.25 1.94
N PHE A 56 -8.44 8.75 2.59
CA PHE A 56 -7.10 9.29 2.42
C PHE A 56 -6.62 9.22 0.97
N GLN A 57 -6.80 8.07 0.30
CA GLN A 57 -6.40 7.91 -1.11
C GLN A 57 -7.20 8.79 -2.05
N LEU A 58 -8.49 9.02 -1.78
CA LEU A 58 -9.31 9.98 -2.51
C LEU A 58 -8.79 11.40 -2.36
N ILE A 59 -8.52 11.85 -1.14
CA ILE A 59 -7.96 13.18 -0.88
C ILE A 59 -6.62 13.34 -1.62
N TYR A 60 -5.73 12.36 -1.52
CA TYR A 60 -4.44 12.39 -2.22
C TYR A 60 -4.59 12.43 -3.74
N THR A 61 -5.52 11.65 -4.28
CA THR A 61 -5.80 11.62 -5.72
C THR A 61 -6.39 12.96 -6.20
N ILE A 62 -7.32 13.53 -5.45
CA ILE A 62 -7.93 14.83 -5.77
C ILE A 62 -6.86 15.92 -5.76
N LEU A 63 -6.04 15.99 -4.70
CA LEU A 63 -4.93 16.94 -4.63
C LEU A 63 -3.97 16.77 -5.81
N PHE A 64 -3.62 15.53 -6.17
CA PHE A 64 -2.78 15.26 -7.34
C PHE A 64 -3.42 15.78 -8.63
N ILE A 65 -4.71 15.53 -8.86
CA ILE A 65 -5.46 15.97 -10.04
C ILE A 65 -5.56 17.51 -10.11
N VAL A 66 -5.73 18.18 -8.98
CA VAL A 66 -5.83 19.65 -8.91
C VAL A 66 -4.54 20.31 -9.36
N TYR A 67 -3.38 19.79 -8.94
CA TYR A 67 -2.06 20.35 -9.24
C TYR A 67 -1.36 19.71 -10.45
N ALA A 68 -2.02 18.79 -11.16
CA ALA A 68 -1.45 18.14 -12.34
C ALA A 68 -1.63 18.98 -13.62
N GLU A 69 -0.65 18.88 -14.52
CA GLU A 69 -0.73 19.42 -15.88
C GLU A 69 -1.90 18.78 -16.68
N LYS A 70 -2.46 19.52 -17.65
CA LYS A 70 -3.69 19.12 -18.39
C LYS A 70 -3.69 17.66 -18.85
N VAL A 71 -2.62 17.19 -19.49
CA VAL A 71 -2.52 15.81 -20.00
C VAL A 71 -2.56 14.78 -18.87
N LYS A 72 -1.75 14.97 -17.81
CA LYS A 72 -1.72 14.09 -16.63
C LYS A 72 -3.06 14.13 -15.89
N LYS A 73 -3.66 15.32 -15.78
CA LYS A 73 -4.95 15.54 -15.13
C LYS A 73 -6.07 14.74 -15.81
N LEU A 74 -6.21 14.82 -17.13
CA LEU A 74 -7.20 14.04 -17.88
C LEU A 74 -6.99 12.53 -17.71
N ARG A 75 -5.74 12.06 -17.80
CA ARG A 75 -5.41 10.65 -17.59
C ARG A 75 -5.81 10.18 -16.18
N MET A 76 -5.49 10.96 -15.15
CA MET A 76 -5.81 10.63 -13.76
C MET A 76 -7.31 10.66 -13.48
N LEU A 77 -8.06 11.61 -14.06
CA LEU A 77 -9.52 11.63 -13.99
C LEU A 77 -10.14 10.39 -14.65
N GLY A 78 -9.65 10.00 -15.83
CA GLY A 78 -10.08 8.79 -16.52
C GLY A 78 -9.82 7.53 -15.69
N LEU A 79 -8.63 7.42 -15.07
CA LEU A 79 -8.30 6.33 -14.17
C LEU A 79 -9.17 6.30 -12.91
N LEU A 80 -9.43 7.47 -12.31
CA LEU A 80 -10.30 7.57 -11.14
C LEU A 80 -11.73 7.11 -11.47
N LEU A 81 -12.27 7.55 -12.60
CA LEU A 81 -13.58 7.10 -13.08
C LEU A 81 -13.58 5.58 -13.33
N ALA A 82 -12.53 5.05 -13.96
CA ALA A 82 -12.39 3.61 -14.20
C ALA A 82 -12.37 2.79 -12.90
N VAL A 83 -11.72 3.28 -11.84
CA VAL A 83 -11.74 2.63 -10.51
C VAL A 83 -13.16 2.54 -9.96
N PHE A 84 -13.92 3.64 -10.00
CA PHE A 84 -15.29 3.64 -9.49
C PHE A 84 -16.24 2.78 -10.31
N VAL A 85 -16.10 2.79 -11.64
CA VAL A 85 -16.88 1.92 -12.53
C VAL A 85 -16.56 0.45 -12.28
N LEU A 86 -15.27 0.10 -12.20
CA LEU A 86 -14.84 -1.26 -11.89
C LEU A 86 -15.36 -1.71 -10.52
N PHE A 87 -15.25 -0.86 -9.51
CA PHE A 87 -15.75 -1.14 -8.18
C PHE A 87 -17.27 -1.37 -8.18
N ALA A 88 -18.03 -0.51 -8.87
CA ALA A 88 -19.47 -0.66 -9.00
C ALA A 88 -19.86 -1.98 -9.72
N ILE A 89 -19.11 -2.37 -10.75
CA ILE A 89 -19.30 -3.66 -11.43
C ILE A 89 -19.05 -4.83 -10.47
N VAL A 90 -17.98 -4.79 -9.68
CA VAL A 90 -17.68 -5.83 -8.68
C VAL A 90 -18.79 -5.93 -7.64
N VAL A 91 -19.25 -4.80 -7.11
CA VAL A 91 -20.36 -4.75 -6.13
C VAL A 91 -21.62 -5.34 -6.74
N ALA A 92 -22.08 -4.80 -7.88
CA ALA A 92 -23.29 -5.26 -8.55
C ALA A 92 -23.22 -6.74 -8.95
N GLY A 93 -22.10 -7.18 -9.51
CA GLY A 93 -21.86 -8.59 -9.87
C GLY A 93 -21.85 -9.50 -8.65
N SER A 94 -21.24 -9.08 -7.55
CA SER A 94 -21.22 -9.86 -6.31
C SER A 94 -22.62 -9.98 -5.68
N LEU A 95 -23.46 -8.94 -5.76
CA LEU A 95 -24.82 -8.97 -5.22
C LEU A 95 -25.79 -9.82 -6.05
N GLN A 96 -25.50 -10.02 -7.35
CA GLN A 96 -26.26 -10.95 -8.20
C GLN A 96 -25.95 -12.42 -7.89
N MET A 97 -24.87 -12.71 -7.16
CA MET A 97 -24.56 -14.06 -6.70
C MET A 97 -25.42 -14.42 -5.48
N ILE A 98 -26.35 -15.36 -5.70
CA ILE A 98 -27.26 -15.87 -4.66
C ILE A 98 -26.48 -16.71 -3.63
N ASP A 99 -25.51 -17.50 -4.08
CA ASP A 99 -24.68 -18.31 -3.20
C ASP A 99 -23.66 -17.43 -2.46
N HIS A 100 -23.84 -17.36 -1.13
CA HIS A 100 -22.96 -16.65 -0.21
C HIS A 100 -21.51 -17.12 -0.30
N THR A 101 -21.27 -18.43 -0.48
CA THR A 101 -19.92 -18.99 -0.54
C THR A 101 -19.21 -18.54 -1.80
N MET A 102 -19.89 -18.63 -2.94
CA MET A 102 -19.35 -18.15 -4.22
C MET A 102 -19.08 -16.64 -4.19
N ARG A 103 -19.99 -15.87 -3.59
CA ARG A 103 -19.81 -14.42 -3.40
C ARG A 103 -18.59 -14.10 -2.54
N TRP A 104 -18.42 -14.81 -1.43
CA TRP A 104 -17.27 -14.67 -0.53
C TRP A 104 -15.96 -15.02 -1.22
N ILE A 105 -15.88 -16.15 -1.94
CA ILE A 105 -14.68 -16.56 -2.69
C ILE A 105 -14.35 -15.53 -3.77
N PHE A 106 -15.35 -15.07 -4.53
CA PHE A 106 -15.15 -14.13 -5.64
C PHE A 106 -14.57 -12.80 -5.15
N VAL A 107 -15.22 -12.18 -4.17
CA VAL A 107 -14.79 -10.88 -3.64
C VAL A 107 -13.48 -11.02 -2.85
N GLY A 108 -13.34 -12.07 -2.05
CA GLY A 108 -12.12 -12.37 -1.30
C GLY A 108 -10.90 -12.59 -2.20
N SER A 109 -11.07 -13.28 -3.32
CA SER A 109 -10.00 -13.48 -4.30
C SER A 109 -9.57 -12.16 -4.94
N LEU A 110 -10.52 -11.30 -5.30
CA LEU A 110 -10.22 -9.98 -5.86
C LEU A 110 -9.49 -9.09 -4.86
N SER A 111 -9.95 -9.04 -3.59
CA SER A 111 -9.27 -8.25 -2.54
C SER A 111 -7.90 -8.82 -2.19
N GLY A 112 -7.75 -10.15 -2.15
CA GLY A 112 -6.47 -10.80 -1.91
C GLY A 112 -5.47 -10.50 -3.03
N ALA A 113 -5.90 -10.63 -4.29
CA ALA A 113 -5.07 -10.31 -5.45
C ALA A 113 -4.67 -8.83 -5.49
N SER A 114 -5.60 -7.91 -5.19
CA SER A 114 -5.27 -6.48 -5.11
C SER A 114 -4.23 -6.20 -4.03
N LEU A 115 -4.36 -6.82 -2.86
CA LEU A 115 -3.44 -6.60 -1.75
C LEU A 115 -2.04 -7.15 -2.05
N VAL A 116 -1.96 -8.33 -2.66
CA VAL A 116 -0.69 -8.91 -3.12
C VAL A 116 -0.01 -8.03 -4.18
N SER A 117 -0.78 -7.45 -5.10
CA SER A 117 -0.22 -6.55 -6.13
C SER A 117 0.48 -5.32 -5.52
N MET A 118 0.01 -4.85 -4.36
CA MET A 118 0.63 -3.70 -3.67
C MET A 118 2.02 -4.00 -3.11
N PHE A 119 2.38 -5.28 -2.94
CA PHE A 119 3.71 -5.68 -2.47
C PHE A 119 4.83 -5.44 -3.50
N ALA A 120 4.49 -5.13 -4.76
CA ALA A 120 5.48 -4.73 -5.75
C ALA A 120 6.30 -3.51 -5.30
N SER A 121 5.67 -2.54 -4.63
CA SER A 121 6.36 -1.33 -4.13
C SER A 121 7.40 -1.63 -3.04
N PRO A 122 7.07 -2.31 -1.92
CA PRO A 122 8.07 -2.64 -0.90
C PRO A 122 9.17 -3.57 -1.42
N LEU A 123 8.85 -4.50 -2.33
CA LEU A 123 9.86 -5.35 -3.00
C LEU A 123 10.86 -4.52 -3.82
N PHE A 124 10.38 -3.52 -4.56
CA PHE A 124 11.25 -2.61 -5.30
C PHE A 124 12.18 -1.83 -4.36
N ILE A 125 11.66 -1.33 -3.24
CA ILE A 125 12.47 -0.62 -2.23
C ILE A 125 13.53 -1.54 -1.61
N ILE A 126 13.19 -2.78 -1.29
CA ILE A 126 14.15 -3.78 -0.80
C ILE A 126 15.30 -3.96 -1.80
N ASN A 127 14.99 -4.15 -3.08
CA ASN A 127 16.01 -4.28 -4.12
C ASN A 127 16.88 -3.01 -4.23
N LEU A 128 16.25 -1.83 -4.17
CA LEU A 128 16.95 -0.55 -4.20
C LEU A 128 17.92 -0.40 -3.02
N VAL A 129 17.52 -0.77 -1.80
CA VAL A 129 18.40 -0.73 -0.61
C VAL A 129 19.58 -1.69 -0.77
N ILE A 130 19.36 -2.90 -1.29
CA ILE A 130 20.44 -3.87 -1.52
C ILE A 130 21.44 -3.35 -2.57
N ARG A 131 20.94 -2.71 -3.63
CA ARG A 131 21.75 -2.16 -4.72
C ARG A 131 22.53 -0.92 -4.32
N THR A 132 21.88 0.01 -3.62
CA THR A 132 22.46 1.30 -3.21
C THR A 132 23.23 1.21 -1.90
N LYS A 133 23.08 0.11 -1.15
CA LYS A 133 23.67 -0.08 0.18
C LYS A 133 23.28 1.03 1.18
N SER A 134 22.16 1.71 0.92
CA SER A 134 21.66 2.85 1.69
C SER A 134 20.18 2.66 2.04
N VAL A 135 19.80 3.13 3.23
CA VAL A 135 18.43 3.08 3.76
C VAL A 135 17.66 4.39 3.58
N GLU A 136 18.20 5.33 2.78
CA GLU A 136 17.61 6.66 2.57
C GLU A 136 16.15 6.62 2.11
N PHE A 137 15.82 5.69 1.20
CA PHE A 137 14.46 5.54 0.65
C PHE A 137 13.53 4.70 1.55
N MET A 138 14.01 4.29 2.73
CA MET A 138 13.36 3.32 3.58
C MET A 138 13.32 3.78 5.05
N PRO A 139 12.37 4.65 5.40
CA PRO A 139 12.29 5.20 6.74
C PRO A 139 11.86 4.13 7.76
N PHE A 140 12.62 3.98 8.84
CA PHE A 140 12.40 2.98 9.90
C PHE A 140 10.96 2.93 10.41
N TYR A 141 10.40 4.08 10.79
CA TYR A 141 9.06 4.16 11.36
C TYR A 141 7.97 3.69 10.39
N LEU A 142 8.16 3.89 9.09
CA LEU A 142 7.23 3.42 8.06
C LEU A 142 7.27 1.90 7.94
N SER A 143 8.47 1.31 7.89
CA SER A 143 8.64 -0.14 7.85
C SER A 143 8.13 -0.81 9.12
N LEU A 144 8.42 -0.24 10.30
CA LEU A 144 7.92 -0.75 11.58
C LEU A 144 6.39 -0.69 11.66
N SER A 145 5.78 0.43 11.26
CA SER A 145 4.32 0.58 11.26
C SER A 145 3.66 -0.41 10.30
N THR A 146 4.25 -0.61 9.12
CA THR A 146 3.73 -1.55 8.11
C THR A 146 3.85 -2.99 8.59
N PHE A 147 4.96 -3.35 9.25
CA PHE A 147 5.16 -4.66 9.86
C PHE A 147 4.13 -4.93 10.97
N LEU A 148 3.96 -3.99 11.90
CA LEU A 148 2.99 -4.13 13.00
C LEU A 148 1.56 -4.24 12.47
N MET A 149 1.18 -3.35 11.54
CA MET A 149 -0.12 -3.39 10.89
C MET A 149 -0.38 -4.74 10.21
N SER A 150 0.58 -5.22 9.40
CA SER A 150 0.45 -6.52 8.71
C SER A 150 0.38 -7.68 9.71
N SER A 151 1.15 -7.62 10.79
CA SER A 151 1.13 -8.65 11.84
C SER A 151 -0.21 -8.69 12.58
N CYS A 152 -0.77 -7.52 12.91
CA CYS A 152 -2.08 -7.43 13.54
C CYS A 152 -3.17 -8.00 12.63
N PHE A 153 -3.17 -7.66 11.33
CA PHE A 153 -4.15 -8.21 10.39
C PHE A 153 -3.93 -9.69 10.07
N PHE A 154 -2.69 -10.16 10.09
CA PHE A 154 -2.38 -11.58 9.99
C PHE A 154 -3.00 -12.37 11.15
N LEU A 155 -2.76 -11.93 12.39
CA LEU A 155 -3.35 -12.54 13.58
C LEU A 155 -4.88 -12.44 13.58
N TYR A 156 -5.43 -11.29 13.19
CA TYR A 156 -6.87 -11.10 13.05
C TYR A 156 -7.49 -12.10 12.07
N GLY A 157 -6.91 -12.23 10.87
CA GLY A 157 -7.38 -13.21 9.88
C GLY A 157 -7.21 -14.65 10.36
N LEU A 158 -6.16 -14.95 11.12
CA LEU A 158 -5.94 -16.28 11.69
C LEU A 158 -7.00 -16.63 12.75
N PHE A 159 -7.37 -15.68 13.61
CA PHE A 159 -8.42 -15.88 14.62
C PHE A 159 -9.82 -16.03 14.01
N ASN A 160 -10.09 -15.33 12.90
CA ASN A 160 -11.35 -15.47 12.16
C ASN A 160 -11.34 -16.62 11.13
N TYR A 161 -10.26 -17.42 11.07
CA TYR A 161 -10.07 -18.50 10.09
C TYR A 161 -10.26 -18.05 8.63
N ASP A 162 -9.90 -16.81 8.31
CA ASP A 162 -10.17 -16.21 7.01
C ASP A 162 -8.92 -16.13 6.12
N PRO A 163 -8.79 -17.02 5.10
CA PRO A 163 -7.61 -17.09 4.24
C PRO A 163 -7.38 -15.84 3.41
N PHE A 164 -8.43 -15.11 3.04
CA PHE A 164 -8.27 -13.90 2.23
C PHE A 164 -7.69 -12.73 3.03
N ILE A 165 -7.72 -12.81 4.37
CA ILE A 165 -7.04 -11.85 5.25
C ILE A 165 -5.66 -12.36 5.65
N TYR A 166 -5.55 -13.56 6.23
CA TYR A 166 -4.28 -13.97 6.83
C TYR A 166 -3.20 -14.24 5.78
N VAL A 167 -3.52 -14.80 4.60
CA VAL A 167 -2.51 -15.12 3.59
C VAL A 167 -1.76 -13.86 3.12
N PRO A 168 -2.43 -12.82 2.59
CA PRO A 168 -1.71 -11.63 2.11
C PRO A 168 -1.08 -10.85 3.26
N ASN A 169 -1.72 -10.74 4.43
CA ASN A 169 -1.11 -10.04 5.57
C ASN A 169 0.09 -10.80 6.16
N GLY A 170 0.12 -12.13 6.06
CA GLY A 170 1.29 -12.94 6.38
C GLY A 170 2.46 -12.64 5.43
N MET A 171 2.20 -12.56 4.13
CA MET A 171 3.21 -12.12 3.15
C MET A 171 3.72 -10.70 3.46
N GLY A 172 2.81 -9.78 3.78
CA GLY A 172 3.17 -8.41 4.20
C GLY A 172 4.01 -8.37 5.47
N THR A 173 3.73 -9.26 6.42
CA THR A 173 4.51 -9.42 7.65
C THR A 173 5.93 -9.90 7.36
N ILE A 174 6.09 -10.91 6.50
CA ILE A 174 7.41 -11.40 6.06
C ILE A 174 8.19 -10.27 5.37
N LEU A 175 7.55 -9.53 4.46
CA LEU A 175 8.18 -8.37 3.81
C LEU A 175 8.58 -7.30 4.83
N GLY A 176 7.74 -7.03 5.83
CA GLY A 176 8.04 -6.11 6.94
C GLY A 176 9.25 -6.55 7.76
N ILE A 177 9.39 -7.84 8.04
CA ILE A 177 10.56 -8.41 8.74
C ILE A 177 11.82 -8.21 7.90
N VAL A 178 11.80 -8.61 6.63
CA VAL A 178 12.91 -8.42 5.70
C VAL A 178 13.31 -6.95 5.64
N GLN A 179 12.31 -6.07 5.59
CA GLN A 179 12.52 -4.64 5.60
C GLN A 179 13.28 -4.16 6.86
N LEU A 180 12.82 -4.54 8.04
CA LEU A 180 13.46 -4.15 9.31
C LEU A 180 14.89 -4.70 9.41
N VAL A 181 15.11 -5.95 9.01
CA VAL A 181 16.44 -6.58 9.02
C VAL A 181 17.42 -5.83 8.12
N LEU A 182 17.01 -5.51 6.89
CA LEU A 182 17.85 -4.75 5.95
C LEU A 182 18.13 -3.34 6.46
N TYR A 183 17.15 -2.69 7.09
CA TYR A 183 17.35 -1.38 7.69
C TYR A 183 18.47 -1.42 8.75
N PHE A 184 18.41 -2.34 9.71
CA PHE A 184 19.44 -2.45 10.75
C PHE A 184 20.81 -2.82 10.19
N TYR A 185 20.85 -3.72 9.19
CA TYR A 185 22.09 -4.16 8.57
C TYR A 185 22.82 -3.00 7.85
N TYR A 186 22.11 -2.28 6.97
CA TYR A 186 22.73 -1.20 6.20
C TYR A 186 22.89 0.10 7.00
N SER A 187 21.99 0.40 7.94
CA SER A 187 22.14 1.59 8.80
C SER A 187 23.36 1.50 9.71
N ASN A 188 23.73 0.30 10.20
CA ASN A 188 24.95 0.12 10.98
C ASN A 188 26.19 0.27 10.11
N ARG A 189 26.18 -0.29 8.90
CA ARG A 189 27.32 -0.23 7.99
C ARG A 189 27.63 1.19 7.51
N SER A 190 26.62 1.99 7.16
CA SER A 190 26.84 3.41 6.82
C SER A 190 27.39 4.23 7.99
N ARG A 191 27.02 3.89 9.23
CA ARG A 191 27.58 4.51 10.45
C ARG A 191 29.04 4.11 10.70
N GLU A 192 29.43 2.93 10.27
CA GLU A 192 30.78 2.39 10.42
C GLU A 192 31.71 3.00 9.35
N ASP A 193 31.28 3.06 8.08
CA ASP A 193 32.01 3.75 7.00
C ASP A 193 32.20 5.26 7.28
N SER A 194 31.25 5.90 7.96
CA SER A 194 31.36 7.32 8.35
C SER A 194 32.29 7.56 9.54
N ARG A 195 32.66 6.50 10.27
CA ARG A 195 33.53 6.55 11.46
C ARG A 195 34.99 6.24 11.16
N GLU A 196 35.29 5.66 10.00
CA GLU A 196 36.67 5.60 9.51
C GLU A 196 37.13 7.01 9.15
N PRO A 197 38.12 7.57 9.84
CA PRO A 197 38.62 8.89 9.48
C PRO A 197 39.37 8.77 8.15
N LEU A 198 39.03 9.64 7.19
CA LEU A 198 39.79 9.86 5.95
C LEU A 198 41.17 10.47 6.29
N ILE A 199 42.02 9.73 7.01
CA ILE A 199 43.44 10.09 7.17
C ILE A 199 44.16 9.47 5.99
N VAL A 200 44.07 10.14 4.84
CA VAL A 200 45.13 10.03 3.84
C VAL A 200 46.31 10.81 4.42
N SER A 201 47.18 10.10 5.15
CA SER A 201 48.49 10.61 5.52
C SER A 201 49.33 10.69 4.25
N TYR A 202 49.39 11.87 3.64
CA TYR A 202 50.53 12.22 2.79
C TYR A 202 51.69 12.56 3.73
N GLY A 203 52.55 11.57 3.97
CA GLY A 203 53.83 11.70 4.68
C GLY A 203 54.85 10.81 4.01
#